data_AF-A0A376D207-F1
#
_entry.id   AF-A0A376D207-F1
#
_cell.length_a   1.000
_cell.length_b   1.000
_cell.length_c   1.000
_cell.angle_alpha   90.00
_cell.angle_beta   90.00
_cell.angle_gamma   90.00
#
_symmetry.space_group_name_H-M   'P 1'
#
loop_
_entity.id
_entity.type
_entity.pdbx_description
1 polymer ?
#
loop_
_entity_poly.entity_id
_entity_poly.type
_entity_poly.pdbx_seq_one_letter_code
_entity_poly.pdbx_strand_id
1 'polypeptide(L)' 'MTVTWVLIDAGCEYKGYAGDITRTFPVNGKFTQAQREIYDIVLESLEPACACIVRELPFRKSLVKWCASWLAVW' A
#
# COMPACT_ATOMS: atom_id res chain seq x y z
N MET A 1 21.77 12.65 8.45
CA MET A 1 21.29 11.47 7.69
C MET A 1 20.11 11.90 6.85
N THR A 2 20.18 11.74 5.53
CA THR A 2 19.10 12.14 4.61
C THR A 2 17.92 11.17 4.72
N VAL A 3 16.70 11.72 4.82
CA VAL A 3 15.42 10.98 4.98
C VAL A 3 14.73 10.72 3.64
N THR A 4 15.51 10.42 2.61
CA THR A 4 15.01 10.36 1.24
C THR A 4 14.35 9.03 0.93
N TRP A 5 13.11 9.10 0.42
CA TRP A 5 12.37 7.98 -0.15
C TRP A 5 12.59 7.87 -1.65
N VAL A 6 12.39 6.66 -2.16
CA VAL A 6 12.08 6.42 -3.57
C VAL A 6 10.76 5.65 -3.63
N LEU A 7 9.83 6.16 -4.43
CA LEU A 7 8.62 5.49 -4.86
C LEU A 7 8.82 5.12 -6.33
N ILE A 8 8.71 3.84 -6.64
CA ILE A 8 8.73 3.31 -8.00
C ILE A 8 7.32 2.84 -8.31
N ASP A 9 6.71 3.45 -9.31
CA ASP A 9 5.46 3.01 -9.89
C ASP A 9 5.73 2.57 -11.32
N ALA A 10 5.65 1.26 -11.56
CA ALA A 10 6.08 0.67 -12.81
C ALA A 10 5.15 -0.46 -13.23
N GLY A 11 4.76 -0.40 -14.51
CA GLY A 11 4.02 -1.46 -15.17
C GLY A 11 4.80 -2.07 -16.32
N CYS A 12 4.41 -3.28 -16.71
CA CYS A 12 4.88 -3.92 -17.94
C CYS A 12 3.71 -4.58 -18.67
N GLU A 13 3.86 -4.78 -19.97
CA GLU A 13 2.92 -5.54 -20.78
C GLU A 13 3.61 -6.74 -21.42
N TYR A 14 2.94 -7.90 -21.41
CA TYR A 14 3.43 -9.11 -22.05
C TYR A 14 2.29 -9.94 -22.62
N LYS A 15 2.34 -10.23 -23.93
CA LYS A 15 1.32 -11.01 -24.66
C LYS A 15 -0.12 -10.50 -24.43
N GLY A 16 -0.30 -9.20 -24.31
CA GLY A 16 -1.60 -8.57 -24.06
C GLY A 16 -2.05 -8.56 -22.60
N TYR A 17 -1.22 -9.03 -21.66
CA TYR A 17 -1.47 -8.92 -20.22
C TYR A 17 -0.65 -7.77 -19.63
N ALA A 18 -1.29 -6.91 -18.84
CA ALA A 18 -0.63 -5.84 -18.10
C ALA A 18 -0.27 -6.28 -16.68
N GLY A 19 0.89 -5.86 -16.20
CA GLY A 19 1.30 -5.85 -14.81
C GLY A 19 1.50 -4.41 -14.35
N ASP A 20 1.14 -4.14 -13.10
CA ASP A 20 1.24 -2.81 -12.48
C ASP A 20 1.67 -2.99 -11.01
N ILE A 21 2.83 -2.44 -10.66
CA ILE A 21 3.46 -2.64 -9.35
C ILE A 21 4.06 -1.34 -8.85
N THR A 22 3.61 -0.92 -7.67
CA THR A 22 4.22 0.17 -6.91
C THR A 22 5.03 -0.36 -5.72
N ARG A 23 6.25 0.18 -5.50
CA ARG A 23 7.08 -0.08 -4.31
C ARG A 23 7.73 1.19 -3.79
N THR A 24 7.85 1.30 -2.48
CA THR A 24 8.43 2.47 -1.81
C THR A 24 9.47 2.03 -0.78
N PHE A 25 10.68 2.59 -0.84
CA PHE A 25 11.78 2.23 0.06
C PHE A 25 12.78 3.38 0.24
N PRO A 26 13.53 3.43 1.36
CA PRO A 26 14.52 4.47 1.61
C PRO A 26 15.75 4.29 0.71
N VAL A 27 16.27 5.39 0.15
CA VAL A 27 17.44 5.38 -0.76
C VAL A 27 18.68 4.74 -0.12
N ASN A 28 18.84 4.93 1.19
CA ASN A 28 19.96 4.40 1.97
C ASN A 28 19.73 2.98 2.50
N GLY A 29 18.60 2.34 2.16
CA GLY A 29 18.24 0.99 2.59
C GLY A 29 17.78 0.84 4.04
N LYS A 30 17.74 1.91 4.84
CA LYS A 30 17.29 1.88 6.24
C LYS A 30 16.14 2.85 6.49
N PHE A 31 15.05 2.33 7.04
CA PHE A 31 13.94 3.18 7.46
C PHE A 31 14.34 3.94 8.72
N THR A 32 14.08 5.24 8.74
CA THR A 32 13.96 5.99 10.00
C THR A 32 12.64 5.66 10.69
N GLN A 33 12.50 6.02 11.97
CA GLN A 33 11.28 5.75 12.73
C GLN A 33 10.03 6.34 12.06
N ALA A 34 10.03 7.64 11.75
CA ALA A 34 8.90 8.30 11.09
C ALA A 34 8.58 7.70 9.71
N GLN A 35 9.61 7.27 8.97
CA GLN A 35 9.42 6.58 7.68
C GLN A 35 8.76 5.21 7.85
N ARG A 36 9.16 4.46 8.88
CA ARG A 36 8.60 3.14 9.18
C ARG A 36 7.14 3.27 9.60
N GLU A 37 6.81 4.22 10.46
CA GLU A 37 5.44 4.48 10.93
C GLU A 37 4.48 4.73 9.75
N ILE A 38 4.87 5.59 8.81
CA ILE A 38 4.06 5.86 7.60
C ILE A 38 3.96 4.62 6.71
N TYR A 39 5.07 3.89 6.51
CA TYR A 39 5.08 2.68 5.68
C TYR A 39 4.18 1.59 6.25
N ASP A 40 4.20 1.41 7.57
CA ASP A 40 3.34 0.45 8.28
C ASP A 40 1.87 0.76 8.10
N ILE A 41 1.46 2.02 8.26
CA ILE A 41 0.07 2.44 8.03
C ILE A 41 -0.40 2.06 6.63
N VAL A 42 0.44 2.29 5.61
CA VAL A 42 0.11 1.93 4.22
C VAL A 42 0.10 0.42 4.02
N LEU A 43 1.06 -0.31 4.60
CA LEU A 43 1.15 -1.76 4.49
C LEU A 43 -0.04 -2.46 5.15
N GLU A 44 -0.46 -2.01 6.32
CA GLU A 44 -1.64 -2.50 7.04
C GLU A 44 -2.94 -2.32 6.24
N SER A 45 -2.96 -1.38 5.29
CA SER A 45 -4.10 -1.21 4.38
C SER A 45 -4.19 -2.26 3.27
N LEU A 46 -3.07 -2.90 2.93
CA LEU A 46 -2.99 -3.81 1.78
C LEU A 46 -3.70 -5.14 2.02
N GLU A 47 -3.49 -5.76 3.18
CA GLU A 47 -4.10 -7.05 3.53
C GLU A 47 -5.65 -7.01 3.51
N PRO A 48 -6.34 -6.07 4.18
CA PRO A 48 -7.79 -5.99 4.13
C PRO A 48 -8.32 -5.62 2.74
N ALA A 49 -7.60 -4.82 1.96
CA ALA A 49 -7.95 -4.50 0.58
C ALA A 49 -7.95 -5.77 -0.29
N CYS A 50 -6.87 -6.55 -0.23
CA CYS A 50 -6.77 -7.86 -0.89
C CYS A 50 -7.88 -8.82 -0.44
N ALA A 51 -8.15 -8.89 0.87
CA ALA A 51 -9.19 -9.76 1.42
C ALA A 51 -10.61 -9.36 0.98
N CYS A 52 -10.86 -8.08 0.65
CA CYS A 52 -12.15 -7.64 0.12
C CYS A 52 -12.38 -8.12 -1.33
N ILE A 53 -11.31 -8.23 -2.13
CA ILE A 53 -11.38 -8.73 -3.51
C ILE A 53 -11.77 -10.21 -3.51
N VAL A 54 -11.16 -11.02 -2.64
CA VAL A 54 -11.48 -12.45 -2.49
C VAL A 54 -12.94 -12.68 -2.08
N ARG A 55 -13.55 -11.72 -1.39
CA ARG A 55 -14.94 -11.78 -0.90
C ARG A 55 -15.96 -11.15 -1.85
N GLU A 56 -15.54 -10.80 -3.08
CA GLU A 56 -16.38 -10.14 -4.10
C GLU A 56 -17.11 -8.89 -3.59
N LEU A 57 -16.50 -8.19 -2.62
CA LEU A 57 -17.10 -6.95 -2.13
C LEU A 57 -16.98 -5.86 -3.20
N PRO A 58 -18.00 -5.00 -3.37
CA PRO A 58 -17.93 -3.85 -4.26
C PRO A 58 -16.68 -3.03 -3.98
N PHE A 59 -15.93 -2.62 -5.02
CA PHE A 59 -14.67 -1.88 -4.91
C PHE A 59 -14.73 -0.73 -3.89
N ARG A 60 -15.82 0.04 -3.91
CA ARG A 60 -16.08 1.16 -2.98
C ARG A 60 -16.14 0.77 -1.50
N LYS A 61 -16.42 -0.49 -1.17
CA LYS A 61 -16.45 -0.98 0.22
C LYS A 61 -15.07 -1.31 0.77
N SER A 62 -14.08 -1.67 -0.06
CA SER A 62 -12.73 -2.00 0.42
C SER A 62 -12.01 -0.81 1.06
N LEU A 63 -12.01 0.33 0.36
CA LEU A 63 -11.41 1.58 0.81
C LEU A 63 -12.13 2.16 2.05
N VAL A 64 -13.47 2.14 2.03
CA VAL A 64 -14.29 2.65 3.14
C VAL A 64 -14.18 1.75 4.38
N LYS A 65 -14.04 0.43 4.22
CA LYS A 65 -13.91 -0.50 5.34
C LYS A 65 -12.56 -0.35 6.05
N TRP A 66 -11.48 -0.07 5.32
CA TRP A 66 -10.19 0.26 5.93
C TRP A 66 -10.26 1.62 6.68
N CYS A 67 -10.73 2.69 6.03
CA CYS A 67 -10.90 3.99 6.70
C CYS A 67 -11.82 3.91 7.93
N ALA A 68 -12.92 3.15 7.85
CA ALA A 68 -13.87 2.98 8.95
C ALA A 68 -13.31 2.09 10.08
N SER A 69 -12.51 1.07 9.75
CA SER A 69 -11.78 0.26 10.74
C SER A 69 -10.79 1.10 11.53
N TRP A 70 -10.15 2.07 10.88
CA TRP A 70 -9.19 2.97 11.53
C TRP A 70 -9.89 4.03 12.40
N LEU A 71 -11.04 4.55 11.94
CA LEU A 71 -11.88 5.49 12.70
C LEU A 71 -12.59 4.85 13.91
N ALA A 72 -12.72 3.52 13.96
CA ALA A 72 -13.42 2.80 15.04
C ALA A 72 -12.50 2.38 16.22
N VAL A 73 -11.21 2.74 16.18
CA VAL A 73 -10.22 2.41 17.24
C VAL A 73 -9.78 3.68 18.00
N TRP A 74 -10.56 4.77 17.89
CA TRP A 74 -10.47 5.97 18.75
C TRP A 74 -11.85 6.35 19.27
#